data_AF-A0A0C9SM11-F1
#
_entry.id   AF-A0A0C9SM11-F1
#
_cell.length_a   1.000
_cell.length_b   1.000
_cell.length_c   1.000
_cell.angle_alpha   90.00
_cell.angle_beta   90.00
_cell.angle_gamma   90.00
#
_symmetry.space_group_name_H-M   'P 1'
#
loop_
_entity.id
_entity.type
_entity.pdbx_description
1 polymer ?
#
loop_
_entity_poly.entity_id
_entity_poly.type
_entity_poly.pdbx_seq_one_letter_code
_entity_poly.pdbx_strand_id
1 'polypeptide(L)'
;NVIIFGETGAGKSSVINLLAGKEVAEIASTSMGCTFQSSCYPMMVAGSLFTIFDTAGLNEGDPKTMNKSNAIRQLYQLITSLKGGVSLLLFCMRAPRIKDSHVQNWRLFQEIICAEKVPIAIIITGLENEDGSMDNWWVENRDNFEHQGMRPAGHACVTATKGKKRGDRYLFAEEYAESRAKVQQLIVKCALQKPWVVPKLKWFAETGFLCIRNKIIRKEVLIQMMEKCAMNEE
;
A
#
# COMPACT_ATOMS: atom_id res chain seq x y z
N ASN A 1 8.36 -8.48 6.27
CA ASN A 1 7.73 -7.15 6.34
C ASN A 1 6.67 -7.01 5.26
N VAL A 2 5.55 -6.36 5.55
CA VAL A 2 4.49 -6.05 4.57
C VAL A 2 4.32 -4.54 4.52
N ILE A 3 4.20 -3.95 3.32
CA ILE A 3 4.02 -2.51 3.18
C ILE A 3 2.66 -2.25 2.54
N ILE A 4 1.81 -1.44 3.17
CA ILE A 4 0.57 -0.96 2.58
C ILE A 4 0.78 0.42 1.98
N PHE A 5 0.39 0.59 0.72
CA PHE A 5 0.56 1.84 -0.02
C PHE A 5 -0.68 2.14 -0.87
N GLY A 6 -0.85 3.39 -1.28
CA GLY A 6 -2.03 3.82 -2.02
C GLY A 6 -2.33 5.31 -1.85
N GLU A 7 -3.38 5.78 -2.52
CA GLU A 7 -3.79 7.18 -2.44
C GLU A 7 -4.20 7.58 -1.01
N THR A 8 -4.25 8.88 -0.77
CA THR A 8 -4.88 9.45 0.42
C THR A 8 -6.35 9.10 0.43
N GLY A 9 -6.88 8.75 1.61
CA GLY A 9 -8.28 8.35 1.73
C GLY A 9 -8.61 6.97 1.14
N ALA A 10 -7.61 6.20 0.67
CA ALA A 10 -7.81 4.85 0.15
C ALA A 10 -8.16 3.80 1.24
N GLY A 11 -8.11 4.17 2.52
CA GLY A 11 -8.45 3.28 3.65
C GLY A 11 -7.29 2.47 4.23
N LYS A 12 -6.03 2.86 3.99
CA LYS A 12 -4.83 2.14 4.48
C LYS A 12 -4.83 1.92 5.99
N SER A 13 -4.95 3.00 6.77
CA SER A 13 -5.00 2.93 8.22
C SER A 13 -6.25 2.19 8.75
N SER A 14 -7.37 2.26 8.01
CA SER A 14 -8.56 1.45 8.31
C SER A 14 -8.30 -0.05 8.14
N VAL A 15 -7.54 -0.46 7.12
CA VAL A 15 -7.09 -1.85 6.94
C VAL A 15 -6.14 -2.29 8.06
N ILE A 16 -5.28 -1.41 8.57
CA ILE A 16 -4.44 -1.71 9.75
C ILE A 16 -5.33 -1.99 10.96
N ASN A 17 -6.32 -1.14 11.23
CA ASN A 17 -7.26 -1.32 12.34
C ASN A 17 -8.11 -2.60 12.17
N LEU A 18 -8.51 -2.92 10.94
CA LEU A 18 -9.19 -4.16 10.57
C LEU A 18 -8.35 -5.39 10.97
N LEU A 19 -7.08 -5.42 10.59
CA LEU A 19 -6.18 -6.52 10.91
C LEU A 19 -5.94 -6.64 12.43
N ALA A 20 -5.68 -5.51 13.09
CA ALA A 20 -5.50 -5.43 14.54
C ALA A 20 -6.76 -5.81 15.33
N GLY A 21 -7.95 -5.67 14.72
CA GLY A 21 -9.25 -5.88 15.37
C GLY A 21 -9.64 -4.77 16.36
N LYS A 22 -8.83 -3.72 16.45
CA LYS A 22 -9.00 -2.55 17.32
C LYS A 22 -8.35 -1.34 16.66
N GLU A 23 -8.68 -0.15 17.16
CA GLU A 23 -8.06 1.09 16.69
C GLU A 23 -6.62 1.20 17.23
N VAL A 24 -5.65 1.13 16.33
CA VAL A 24 -4.21 1.29 16.60
C VAL A 24 -3.57 2.33 15.68
N ALA A 25 -4.10 2.50 14.48
CA ALA A 25 -3.69 3.48 13.50
C ALA A 25 -4.71 4.63 13.48
N GLU A 26 -4.21 5.86 13.52
CA GLU A 26 -5.04 7.05 13.46
C GLU A 26 -5.65 7.20 12.05
N ILE A 27 -6.98 7.30 11.97
CA ILE A 27 -7.69 7.54 10.71
C ILE A 27 -7.88 9.06 10.58
N ALA A 28 -6.83 9.78 10.18
CA ALA A 28 -6.93 11.22 9.99
C ALA A 28 -7.75 11.53 8.72
N SER A 29 -8.86 12.26 8.87
CA SER A 29 -9.69 12.75 7.76
C SER A 29 -9.23 14.10 7.19
N THR A 30 -8.25 14.74 7.82
CA THR A 30 -7.84 16.12 7.55
C THR A 30 -6.35 16.23 7.31
N SER A 31 -6.01 16.67 6.12
CA SER A 31 -4.72 17.20 5.71
C SER A 31 -4.34 18.42 6.56
N MET A 32 -3.68 18.20 7.69
CA MET A 32 -2.92 19.24 8.38
C MET A 32 -1.66 18.64 8.99
N GLY A 33 -0.51 19.15 8.55
CA GLY A 33 0.72 19.10 9.35
C GLY A 33 1.66 17.96 9.03
N CYS A 34 2.64 18.26 8.19
CA CYS A 34 3.93 17.60 8.01
C CYS A 34 4.42 16.74 9.21
N THR A 35 4.23 15.42 9.13
CA THR A 35 5.23 14.44 9.57
C THR A 35 5.07 13.18 8.73
N PHE A 36 5.62 13.25 7.52
CA PHE A 36 5.58 12.22 6.49
C PHE A 36 6.52 11.06 6.89
N GLN A 37 6.05 10.20 7.80
CA GLN A 37 6.79 9.08 8.39
C GLN A 37 5.88 7.84 8.37
N SER A 38 6.39 6.72 7.86
CA SER A 38 5.66 5.45 7.89
C SER A 38 5.54 4.93 9.32
N SER A 39 4.35 4.47 9.71
CA SER A 39 4.12 3.82 11.01
C SER A 39 4.24 2.31 10.86
N CYS A 40 4.81 1.63 11.86
CA CYS A 40 4.98 0.18 11.84
C CYS A 40 4.13 -0.51 12.92
N TYR A 41 3.53 -1.63 12.54
CA TYR A 41 2.59 -2.37 13.38
C TYR A 41 2.95 -3.86 13.37
N PRO A 42 3.68 -4.36 14.38
CA PRO A 42 3.86 -5.79 14.58
C PRO A 42 2.52 -6.44 14.96
N MET A 43 2.11 -7.48 14.22
CA MET A 43 0.85 -8.16 14.48
C MET A 43 0.87 -9.63 14.03
N MET A 44 0.06 -10.44 14.72
CA MET A 44 -0.17 -11.84 14.35
C MET A 44 -1.23 -11.91 13.25
N VAL A 45 -0.85 -12.48 12.10
CA VAL A 45 -1.72 -12.71 10.94
C VAL A 45 -1.78 -14.21 10.72
N ALA A 46 -2.94 -14.81 11.00
CA ALA A 46 -3.18 -16.25 10.89
C ALA A 46 -2.04 -17.12 11.48
N GLY A 47 -1.59 -16.78 12.69
CA GLY A 47 -0.54 -17.53 13.41
C GLY A 47 0.90 -17.16 13.07
N SER A 48 1.14 -16.30 12.08
CA SER A 48 2.48 -15.81 11.73
C SER A 48 2.67 -14.34 12.14
N LEU A 49 3.86 -14.00 12.66
CA LEU A 49 4.18 -12.62 13.01
C LEU A 49 4.60 -11.83 11.77
N PHE A 50 3.88 -10.75 11.48
CA PHE A 50 4.24 -9.79 10.45
C PHE A 50 4.40 -8.39 11.05
N THR A 51 5.35 -7.62 10.50
CA THR A 51 5.37 -6.16 10.69
C THR A 51 4.76 -5.52 9.46
N ILE A 52 3.64 -4.83 9.65
CA ILE A 52 2.93 -4.11 8.58
C ILE A 52 3.26 -2.62 8.70
N PHE A 53 3.68 -2.02 7.59
CA PHE A 53 4.05 -0.61 7.51
C PHE A 53 2.97 0.17 6.78
N ASP A 54 2.34 1.11 7.48
CA ASP A 54 1.41 2.08 6.92
C ASP A 54 2.20 3.26 6.35
N THR A 55 1.90 3.64 5.11
CA THR A 55 2.57 4.75 4.43
C THR A 55 1.63 5.93 4.30
N ALA A 56 2.19 7.12 4.17
CA ALA A 56 1.39 8.28 3.75
C ALA A 56 0.76 8.06 2.36
N GLY A 57 -0.30 8.81 2.05
CA GLY A 57 -0.96 8.76 0.76
C GLY A 57 -0.08 9.26 -0.39
N LEU A 58 -0.10 8.58 -1.53
CA LEU A 58 0.69 8.97 -2.71
C LEU A 58 0.24 10.27 -3.39
N ASN A 59 -0.96 10.76 -3.07
CA ASN A 59 -1.59 11.95 -3.67
C ASN A 59 -2.07 12.96 -2.61
N GLU A 60 -1.40 13.08 -1.47
CA GLU A 60 -1.75 14.10 -0.47
C GLU A 60 -1.56 15.52 -1.04
N GLY A 61 -2.69 16.23 -1.26
CA GLY A 61 -2.75 17.63 -1.67
C GLY A 61 -2.13 17.92 -3.05
N ASP A 62 -2.93 17.93 -4.12
CA ASP A 62 -2.50 18.51 -5.40
C ASP A 62 -2.87 20.00 -5.41
N PRO A 63 -1.87 20.89 -5.49
CA PRO A 63 -1.59 21.50 -6.78
C PRO A 63 -0.08 21.61 -7.05
N LYS A 64 0.40 20.86 -8.04
CA LYS A 64 1.77 20.79 -8.61
C LYS A 64 2.68 19.78 -7.92
N THR A 65 2.90 18.65 -8.60
CA THR A 65 4.12 17.78 -8.74
C THR A 65 5.16 17.57 -7.60
N MET A 66 5.29 18.44 -6.60
CA MET A 66 6.26 18.36 -5.50
C MET A 66 5.91 17.29 -4.45
N ASN A 67 4.64 16.88 -4.31
CA ASN A 67 4.25 15.92 -3.26
C ASN A 67 4.40 14.44 -3.68
N LYS A 68 4.18 14.10 -4.96
CA LYS A 68 4.32 12.72 -5.46
C LYS A 68 5.77 12.23 -5.33
N SER A 69 6.75 13.06 -5.69
CA SER A 69 8.17 12.72 -5.56
C SER A 69 8.59 12.51 -4.10
N ASN A 70 8.02 13.27 -3.17
CA ASN A 70 8.25 13.09 -1.73
C ASN A 70 7.69 11.77 -1.21
N ALA A 71 6.50 11.36 -1.63
CA ALA A 71 5.90 10.09 -1.22
C ALA A 71 6.70 8.89 -1.77
N ILE A 72 7.15 8.98 -3.02
CA ILE A 72 8.04 7.98 -3.63
C ILE A 72 9.37 7.90 -2.86
N ARG A 73 9.96 9.05 -2.53
CA ARG A 73 11.19 9.12 -1.75
C ARG A 73 11.05 8.44 -0.39
N GLN A 74 9.98 8.72 0.34
CA GLN A 74 9.79 8.16 1.68
C GLN A 74 9.58 6.66 1.63
N LEU A 75 8.82 6.18 0.65
CA LEU A 75 8.67 4.76 0.45
C LEU A 75 10.00 4.09 0.11
N TYR A 76 10.81 4.73 -0.74
CA TYR A 76 12.16 4.25 -1.02
C TYR A 76 13.01 4.18 0.25
N GLN A 77 12.98 5.22 1.09
CA GLN A 77 13.67 5.24 2.38
C GLN A 77 13.16 4.14 3.32
N LEU A 78 11.84 3.90 3.33
CA LEU A 78 11.25 2.79 4.07
C LEU A 78 11.84 1.47 3.56
N ILE A 79 11.62 1.13 2.28
CA ILE A 79 12.04 -0.15 1.70
C ILE A 79 13.54 -0.43 1.91
N THR A 80 14.40 0.59 1.79
CA THR A 80 15.85 0.45 2.01
C THR A 80 16.28 0.41 3.47
N SER A 81 15.48 0.95 4.40
CA SER A 81 15.77 0.88 5.84
C SER A 81 15.30 -0.42 6.50
N LEU A 82 14.41 -1.17 5.85
CA LEU A 82 13.84 -2.41 6.40
C LEU A 82 14.88 -3.52 6.54
N LYS A 83 15.21 -3.85 7.79
CA LYS A 83 15.94 -5.08 8.12
C LYS A 83 15.08 -6.30 7.77
N GLY A 84 15.69 -7.30 7.14
CA GLY A 84 15.03 -8.55 6.78
C GLY A 84 14.18 -8.48 5.50
N GLY A 85 14.18 -7.37 4.76
CA GLY A 85 13.57 -7.27 3.43
C GLY A 85 12.05 -7.18 3.41
N VAL A 86 11.48 -7.14 2.22
CA VAL A 86 10.04 -6.97 1.96
C VAL A 86 9.45 -8.27 1.43
N SER A 87 8.34 -8.72 2.03
CA SER A 87 7.66 -9.97 1.65
C SER A 87 6.46 -9.73 0.74
N LEU A 88 5.78 -8.58 0.89
CA LEU A 88 4.55 -8.27 0.18
C LEU A 88 4.33 -6.76 0.13
N LEU A 89 3.83 -6.28 -1.00
CA LEU A 89 3.21 -4.97 -1.08
C LEU A 89 1.68 -5.13 -1.16
N LEU A 90 0.96 -4.36 -0.34
CA LEU A 90 -0.49 -4.25 -0.36
C LEU A 90 -0.87 -2.92 -1.00
N PHE A 91 -1.34 -2.97 -2.24
CA PHE A 91 -1.88 -1.79 -2.91
C PHE A 91 -3.33 -1.56 -2.47
N CYS A 92 -3.53 -0.56 -1.63
CA CYS A 92 -4.84 -0.17 -1.15
C CYS A 92 -5.45 0.87 -2.09
N MET A 93 -6.63 0.58 -2.60
CA MET A 93 -7.43 1.52 -3.37
C MET A 93 -8.86 1.53 -2.87
N ARG A 94 -9.59 2.61 -3.19
CA ARG A 94 -10.99 2.76 -2.81
C ARG A 94 -11.87 2.65 -4.05
N ALA A 95 -12.88 1.78 -3.98
CA ALA A 95 -13.97 1.66 -4.94
C ALA A 95 -14.80 2.98 -5.03
N PRO A 96 -15.60 3.18 -6.08
CA PRO A 96 -15.85 2.26 -7.20
C PRO A 96 -14.99 2.53 -8.44
N ARG A 97 -14.17 3.58 -8.45
CA ARG A 97 -13.48 4.02 -9.68
C ARG A 97 -12.03 3.54 -9.73
N ILE A 98 -11.66 2.90 -10.83
CA ILE A 98 -10.26 2.69 -11.20
C ILE A 98 -9.78 3.95 -11.94
N LYS A 99 -8.89 4.72 -11.32
CA LYS A 99 -8.36 5.97 -11.88
C LYS A 99 -7.02 5.74 -12.56
N ASP A 100 -6.63 6.61 -13.50
CA ASP A 100 -5.30 6.60 -14.11
C ASP A 100 -4.17 6.69 -13.07
N SER A 101 -4.42 7.41 -11.97
CA SER A 101 -3.49 7.51 -10.86
C SER A 101 -3.25 6.17 -10.16
N HIS A 102 -4.23 5.25 -10.14
CA HIS A 102 -4.04 3.90 -9.64
C HIS A 102 -3.08 3.11 -10.54
N VAL A 103 -3.27 3.20 -11.86
CA VAL A 103 -2.41 2.52 -12.86
C VAL A 103 -0.99 3.06 -12.79
N GLN A 104 -0.82 4.37 -12.71
CA GLN A 104 0.51 4.99 -12.59
C GLN A 104 1.23 4.56 -11.31
N ASN A 105 0.51 4.53 -10.18
CA ASN A 105 1.07 4.08 -8.91
C ASN A 105 1.40 2.58 -8.95
N TRP A 106 0.55 1.76 -9.58
CA TRP A 106 0.84 0.35 -9.79
C TRP A 106 2.14 0.14 -10.56
N ARG A 107 2.28 0.73 -11.76
CA ARG A 107 3.46 0.57 -12.62
C ARG A 107 4.74 1.03 -11.92
N LEU A 108 4.67 2.20 -11.27
CA LEU A 108 5.77 2.71 -10.48
C LEU A 108 6.25 1.68 -9.45
N PHE A 109 5.34 1.03 -8.75
CA PHE A 109 5.75 0.15 -7.66
C PHE A 109 6.23 -1.21 -8.17
N GLN A 110 5.51 -1.77 -9.13
CA GLN A 110 5.83 -3.06 -9.71
C GLN A 110 7.14 -3.00 -10.50
N GLU A 111 7.22 -2.09 -11.48
CA GLU A 111 8.30 -2.07 -12.46
C GLU A 111 9.54 -1.37 -11.93
N ILE A 112 9.35 -0.34 -11.09
CA ILE A 112 10.44 0.56 -10.72
C ILE A 112 10.84 0.33 -9.26
N ILE A 113 9.91 0.42 -8.31
CA ILE A 113 10.26 0.37 -6.88
C ILE A 113 10.67 -1.05 -6.43
N CYS A 114 10.05 -2.09 -6.97
CA CYS A 114 10.38 -3.46 -6.59
C CYS A 114 10.98 -4.28 -7.72
N ALA A 115 11.06 -3.76 -8.95
CA ALA A 115 11.59 -4.47 -10.12
C ALA A 115 11.04 -5.91 -10.21
N GLU A 116 9.73 -6.05 -9.96
CA GLU A 116 8.98 -7.31 -9.91
C GLU A 116 9.49 -8.36 -8.90
N LYS A 117 10.38 -7.96 -7.98
CA LYS A 117 10.95 -8.86 -6.96
C LYS A 117 10.04 -9.10 -5.76
N VAL A 118 9.01 -8.27 -5.59
CA VAL A 118 8.03 -8.38 -4.50
C VAL A 118 6.64 -8.50 -5.09
N PRO A 119 5.84 -9.50 -4.68
CA PRO A 119 4.46 -9.61 -5.12
C PRO A 119 3.66 -8.40 -4.64
N ILE A 120 2.72 -7.96 -5.48
CA ILE A 120 1.76 -6.91 -5.14
C ILE A 120 0.36 -7.54 -5.11
N ALA A 121 -0.31 -7.44 -3.99
CA ALA A 121 -1.72 -7.77 -3.84
C ALA A 121 -2.56 -6.50 -3.68
N ILE A 122 -3.82 -6.52 -4.10
CA ILE A 122 -4.70 -5.36 -4.03
C ILE A 122 -5.73 -5.51 -2.91
N ILE A 123 -5.97 -4.44 -2.17
CA ILE A 123 -7.09 -4.33 -1.23
C ILE A 123 -8.01 -3.25 -1.75
N ILE A 124 -9.28 -3.60 -1.97
CA ILE A 124 -10.33 -2.70 -2.44
C ILE A 124 -11.25 -2.37 -1.26
N THR A 125 -11.20 -1.12 -0.80
CA THR A 125 -12.05 -0.59 0.28
C THR A 125 -13.25 0.18 -0.28
N GLY A 126 -14.18 0.58 0.58
CA GLY A 126 -15.33 1.40 0.17
C GLY A 126 -16.49 0.59 -0.41
N LEU A 127 -16.57 -0.70 -0.05
CA LEU A 127 -17.55 -1.66 -0.56
C LEU A 127 -18.64 -1.98 0.47
N GLU A 128 -18.80 -1.14 1.49
CA GLU A 128 -19.73 -1.37 2.61
C GLU A 128 -21.20 -1.32 2.20
N ASN A 129 -21.49 -0.81 1.00
CA ASN A 129 -22.84 -0.71 0.44
C ASN A 129 -22.97 -1.48 -0.89
N GLU A 130 -22.05 -2.41 -1.16
CA GLU A 130 -22.16 -3.30 -2.31
C GLU A 130 -23.33 -4.28 -2.09
N ASP A 131 -24.19 -4.46 -3.10
CA ASP A 131 -25.31 -5.39 -2.98
C ASP A 131 -24.81 -6.85 -2.96
N GLY A 132 -25.20 -7.59 -1.93
CA GLY A 132 -24.79 -8.99 -1.76
C GLY A 132 -23.36 -9.11 -1.22
N SER A 133 -22.47 -9.72 -2.01
CA SER A 133 -21.08 -9.93 -1.59
C SER A 133 -20.20 -8.76 -2.01
N MET A 134 -19.30 -8.32 -1.12
CA MET A 134 -18.26 -7.33 -1.46
C MET A 134 -17.40 -7.76 -2.66
N ASP A 135 -17.27 -9.08 -2.94
CA ASP A 135 -16.47 -9.58 -4.06
C ASP A 135 -17.13 -9.34 -5.43
N ASN A 136 -18.43 -9.01 -5.48
CA ASN A 136 -19.16 -8.72 -6.71
C ASN A 136 -18.45 -7.59 -7.49
N TRP A 137 -18.03 -6.54 -6.80
CA TRP A 137 -17.28 -5.45 -7.40
C TRP A 137 -16.03 -5.91 -8.15
N TRP A 138 -15.27 -6.88 -7.61
CA TRP A 138 -14.09 -7.41 -8.30
C TRP A 138 -14.48 -8.19 -9.55
N VAL A 139 -15.53 -9.01 -9.49
CA VAL A 139 -16.00 -9.80 -10.64
C VAL A 139 -16.34 -8.90 -11.82
N GLU A 140 -16.99 -7.77 -11.56
CA GLU A 140 -17.38 -6.80 -12.58
C GLU A 140 -16.21 -5.97 -13.13
N ASN A 141 -15.15 -5.78 -12.34
CA ASN A 141 -14.08 -4.83 -12.67
C ASN A 141 -12.73 -5.49 -13.00
N ARG A 142 -12.54 -6.79 -12.76
CA ARG A 142 -11.24 -7.48 -12.94
C ARG A 142 -10.67 -7.32 -14.34
N ASP A 143 -11.51 -7.32 -15.37
CA ASP A 143 -11.06 -7.22 -16.76
C ASP A 143 -10.44 -5.83 -17.00
N ASN A 144 -10.95 -4.77 -16.35
CA ASN A 144 -10.37 -3.42 -16.46
C ASN A 144 -8.94 -3.35 -15.90
N PHE A 145 -8.66 -4.07 -14.80
CA PHE A 145 -7.31 -4.18 -14.27
C PHE A 145 -6.38 -4.86 -15.28
N GLU A 146 -6.83 -5.97 -15.88
CA GLU A 146 -6.04 -6.70 -16.86
C GLU A 146 -5.72 -5.87 -18.10
N HIS A 147 -6.71 -5.15 -18.66
CA HIS A 147 -6.52 -4.24 -19.79
C HIS A 147 -5.52 -3.11 -19.49
N GLN A 148 -5.44 -2.67 -18.24
CA GLN A 148 -4.50 -1.63 -17.82
C GLN A 148 -3.09 -2.17 -17.45
N GLY A 149 -2.91 -3.50 -17.51
CA GLY A 149 -1.66 -4.18 -17.17
C GLY A 149 -1.47 -4.43 -15.67
N MET A 150 -2.53 -4.27 -14.87
CA MET A 150 -2.49 -4.54 -13.43
C MET A 150 -2.79 -6.00 -13.15
N ARG A 151 -1.75 -6.78 -12.83
CA ARG A 151 -1.85 -8.23 -12.58
C ARG A 151 -1.43 -8.55 -11.14
N PRO A 152 -2.35 -8.48 -10.16
CA PRO A 152 -2.00 -8.71 -8.77
C PRO A 152 -1.85 -10.19 -8.41
N ALA A 153 -0.97 -10.46 -7.44
CA ALA A 153 -0.77 -11.79 -6.87
C ALA A 153 -2.01 -12.31 -6.12
N GLY A 154 -2.89 -11.39 -5.72
CA GLY A 154 -4.19 -11.66 -5.12
C GLY A 154 -4.95 -10.35 -4.86
N HIS A 155 -6.22 -10.47 -4.51
CA HIS A 155 -7.06 -9.32 -4.16
C HIS A 155 -7.92 -9.64 -2.92
N ALA A 156 -8.40 -8.59 -2.25
CA ALA A 156 -9.47 -8.68 -1.27
C ALA A 156 -10.40 -7.47 -1.40
N CYS A 157 -11.68 -7.73 -1.62
CA CYS A 157 -12.74 -6.74 -1.44
C CYS A 157 -13.13 -6.68 0.03
N VAL A 158 -13.13 -5.48 0.61
CA VAL A 158 -13.28 -5.32 2.06
C VAL A 158 -14.19 -4.16 2.46
N THR A 159 -14.83 -4.39 3.60
CA THR A 159 -15.46 -3.41 4.47
C THR A 159 -14.53 -3.14 5.64
N ALA A 160 -13.81 -2.01 5.58
CA ALA A 160 -12.80 -1.65 6.57
C ALA A 160 -13.34 -0.82 7.75
N THR A 161 -14.67 -0.71 7.87
CA THR A 161 -15.36 -0.03 8.98
C THR A 161 -16.48 -0.91 9.52
N LYS A 162 -16.72 -0.85 10.83
CA LYS A 162 -17.88 -1.51 11.45
C LYS A 162 -19.18 -0.72 11.20
N GLY A 163 -19.09 0.52 10.69
CA GLY A 163 -20.23 1.41 10.56
C GLY A 163 -20.76 1.90 11.91
N LYS A 164 -21.94 2.51 11.90
CA LYS A 164 -22.56 3.04 13.14
C LYS A 164 -23.01 1.89 14.04
N LYS A 165 -22.83 2.06 15.35
CA LYS A 165 -23.43 1.18 16.35
C LYS A 165 -24.95 1.42 16.39
N ARG A 166 -25.74 0.35 16.32
CA ARG A 166 -27.20 0.35 16.46
C ARG A 166 -27.59 -0.71 17.50
N GLY A 167 -27.97 -0.25 18.70
CA GLY A 167 -28.13 -1.13 19.86
C GLY A 167 -26.80 -1.80 20.22
N ASP A 168 -26.80 -3.12 20.36
CA ASP A 168 -25.60 -3.91 20.69
C ASP A 168 -24.80 -4.38 19.46
N ARG A 169 -25.23 -4.05 18.25
CA ARG A 169 -24.59 -4.47 17.01
C ARG A 169 -24.03 -3.28 16.23
N TYR A 170 -22.99 -3.54 15.47
CA TYR A 170 -22.47 -2.61 14.48
C TYR A 170 -23.09 -2.91 13.12
N LEU A 171 -23.36 -1.87 12.32
CA LEU A 171 -24.05 -2.00 11.04
C LEU A 171 -23.38 -2.99 10.08
N PHE A 172 -22.05 -2.99 10.02
CA PHE A 172 -21.26 -3.81 9.11
C PHE A 172 -20.40 -4.84 9.85
N ALA A 173 -20.91 -5.39 10.95
CA ALA A 173 -20.12 -6.27 11.83
C ALA A 173 -19.68 -7.57 11.13
N GLU A 174 -20.56 -8.14 10.30
CA GLU A 174 -20.34 -9.41 9.61
C GLU A 174 -19.34 -9.23 8.46
N GLU A 175 -19.56 -8.22 7.62
CA GLU A 175 -18.68 -7.85 6.51
C GLU A 175 -17.29 -7.46 7.01
N TYR A 176 -17.21 -6.77 8.15
CA TYR A 176 -15.94 -6.44 8.79
C TYR A 176 -15.20 -7.70 9.27
N ALA A 177 -15.89 -8.67 9.87
CA ALA A 177 -15.30 -9.92 10.32
C ALA A 177 -14.80 -10.76 9.12
N GLU A 178 -15.62 -10.86 8.07
CA GLU A 178 -15.26 -11.51 6.80
C GLU A 178 -14.04 -10.83 6.16
N SER A 179 -14.05 -9.50 6.08
CA SER A 179 -12.96 -8.69 5.53
C SER A 179 -11.64 -8.94 6.26
N ARG A 180 -11.69 -9.05 7.59
CA ARG A 180 -10.50 -9.36 8.39
C ARG A 180 -9.91 -10.71 8.00
N ALA A 181 -10.74 -11.75 7.89
CA ALA A 181 -10.30 -13.06 7.48
C ALA A 181 -9.71 -13.05 6.06
N LYS A 182 -10.37 -12.35 5.11
CA LYS A 182 -9.89 -12.18 3.73
C LYS A 182 -8.52 -11.54 3.67
N VAL A 183 -8.29 -10.43 4.38
CA VAL A 183 -6.98 -9.75 4.36
C VAL A 183 -5.90 -10.60 5.01
N GLN A 184 -6.21 -11.30 6.10
CA GLN A 184 -5.25 -12.22 6.74
C GLN A 184 -4.83 -13.35 5.79
N GLN A 185 -5.80 -13.98 5.11
CA GLN A 185 -5.51 -15.02 4.12
C GLN A 185 -4.73 -14.49 2.93
N LEU A 186 -5.08 -13.29 2.43
CA LEU A 186 -4.37 -12.64 1.34
C LEU A 186 -2.89 -12.42 1.67
N ILE A 187 -2.60 -11.91 2.87
CA ILE A 187 -1.22 -11.69 3.33
C ILE A 187 -0.44 -12.99 3.37
N VAL A 188 -0.99 -14.03 4.00
CA VAL A 188 -0.29 -15.32 4.12
C VAL A 188 -0.08 -15.99 2.76
N LYS A 189 -1.08 -15.92 1.87
CA LYS A 189 -1.01 -16.50 0.53
C LYS A 189 0.03 -15.80 -0.36
N CYS A 190 0.09 -14.48 -0.30
CA CYS A 190 0.89 -13.69 -1.24
C CYS A 190 2.27 -13.32 -0.71
N ALA A 191 2.51 -13.34 0.60
CA ALA A 191 3.81 -12.95 1.15
C ALA A 191 4.92 -13.95 0.79
N LEU A 192 6.07 -13.43 0.36
CA LEU A 192 7.27 -14.22 0.14
C LEU A 192 7.74 -14.87 1.44
N GLN A 193 7.96 -16.19 1.40
CA GLN A 193 8.61 -16.93 2.48
C GLN A 193 10.06 -16.47 2.69
N LYS A 194 10.76 -16.15 1.59
CA LYS A 194 12.08 -15.51 1.61
C LYS A 194 11.92 -14.05 1.16
N PRO A 195 11.89 -13.09 2.10
CA PRO A 195 11.69 -11.69 1.76
C PRO A 195 12.78 -11.18 0.82
N TRP A 196 12.40 -10.26 -0.06
CA TRP A 196 13.36 -9.57 -0.92
C TRP A 196 14.12 -8.52 -0.11
N VAL A 197 15.41 -8.76 0.11
CA VAL A 197 16.30 -7.77 0.71
C VAL A 197 16.81 -6.84 -0.39
N VAL A 198 16.60 -5.55 -0.21
CA VAL A 198 16.90 -4.55 -1.24
C VAL A 198 18.41 -4.33 -1.33
N PRO A 199 19.05 -4.63 -2.48
CA PRO A 199 20.47 -4.41 -2.65
C PRO A 199 20.72 -2.92 -2.91
N LYS A 200 20.84 -2.13 -1.83
CA LYS A 200 20.80 -0.65 -1.83
C LYS A 200 21.53 0.01 -3.01
N LEU A 201 22.83 -0.27 -3.20
CA LEU A 201 23.66 0.36 -4.24
C LEU A 201 23.23 -0.04 -5.67
N LYS A 202 23.09 -1.35 -5.92
CA LYS A 202 22.70 -1.87 -7.24
C LYS A 202 21.30 -1.40 -7.62
N TRP A 203 20.37 -1.53 -6.68
CA TRP A 203 19.00 -1.12 -6.86
C TRP A 203 18.88 0.39 -7.08
N PHE A 204 19.66 1.20 -6.34
CA PHE A 204 19.69 2.65 -6.55
C PHE A 204 20.14 3.01 -7.98
N ALA A 205 21.21 2.39 -8.47
CA ALA A 205 21.70 2.65 -9.83
C ALA A 205 20.65 2.29 -10.89
N GLU A 206 20.03 1.12 -10.77
CA GLU A 206 19.02 0.61 -11.72
C GLU A 206 17.72 1.43 -11.67
N THR A 207 17.17 1.63 -10.47
CA THR A 207 15.90 2.32 -10.28
C THR A 207 16.01 3.83 -10.41
N GLY A 208 17.09 4.43 -9.92
CA GLY A 208 17.34 5.87 -10.08
C GLY A 208 17.42 6.26 -11.56
N PHE A 209 18.10 5.44 -12.37
CA PHE A 209 18.14 5.62 -13.81
C PHE A 209 16.74 5.50 -14.45
N LEU A 210 15.96 4.47 -14.08
CA LEU A 210 14.59 4.29 -14.57
C LEU A 210 13.66 5.46 -14.20
N CYS A 211 13.74 5.95 -12.96
CA CYS A 211 12.97 7.10 -12.48
C CYS A 211 13.27 8.38 -13.27
N ILE A 212 14.55 8.66 -13.56
CA ILE A 212 14.97 9.81 -14.37
C ILE A 212 14.51 9.64 -15.82
N ARG A 213 14.81 8.48 -16.42
CA ARG A 213 14.47 8.18 -17.82
C ARG A 213 12.97 8.34 -18.09
N ASN A 214 12.14 7.86 -17.17
CA ASN A 214 10.68 7.94 -17.27
C ASN A 214 10.10 9.27 -16.73
N LYS A 215 10.94 10.26 -16.37
CA LYS A 215 10.55 11.58 -15.83
C LYS A 215 9.63 11.50 -14.60
N ILE A 216 9.76 10.44 -13.80
CA ILE A 216 8.97 10.20 -12.60
C ILE A 216 9.50 11.02 -11.43
N ILE A 217 10.82 11.13 -11.31
CA ILE A 217 11.52 11.90 -10.28
C ILE A 217 12.53 12.81 -10.98
N ARG A 218 12.63 14.07 -10.54
CA ARG A 218 13.65 14.99 -11.04
C ARG A 218 15.03 14.60 -10.49
N LYS A 219 16.09 14.87 -11.26
CA LYS A 219 17.47 14.50 -10.90
C LYS A 219 17.87 15.03 -9.51
N GLU A 220 17.42 16.23 -9.14
CA GLU A 220 17.71 16.85 -7.85
C GLU A 220 17.10 16.08 -6.67
N VAL A 221 15.89 15.52 -6.85
CA VAL A 221 15.24 14.70 -5.82
C VAL A 221 15.98 13.36 -5.67
N LEU A 222 16.49 12.79 -6.76
CA LEU A 222 17.29 11.57 -6.70
C LEU A 222 18.62 11.81 -5.95
N ILE A 223 19.28 12.94 -6.17
CA ILE A 223 20.51 13.31 -5.45
C ILE A 223 20.23 13.47 -3.95
N GLN A 224 19.14 14.14 -3.57
CA GLN A 224 18.73 14.22 -2.16
C GLN A 224 18.42 12.85 -1.54
N MET A 225 17.92 11.89 -2.34
CA MET A 225 17.71 10.52 -1.89
C MET A 225 19.04 9.80 -1.60
N MET A 226 20.09 10.08 -2.39
CA MET A 226 21.45 9.53 -2.16
C MET A 226 22.04 10.01 -0.84
N GLU A 227 22.01 11.33 -0.62
CA GLU A 227 22.60 11.97 0.56
C GLU A 227 21.93 11.48 1.85
N LYS A 228 20.59 11.38 1.87
CA LYS A 228 19.83 10.94 3.06
C LYS A 228 19.82 9.44 3.29
N CYS A 229 20.02 8.62 2.26
CA CYS A 229 20.16 7.18 2.46
C CYS A 229 21.55 6.77 2.95
N ALA A 230 22.44 7.75 3.20
CA ALA A 230 23.83 7.55 3.61
C ALA A 230 24.46 6.42 2.78
N MET A 231 24.54 6.63 1.48
CA MET A 231 25.48 5.90 0.62
C MET A 231 26.84 6.60 0.65
N ASN A 232 27.31 6.99 1.84
CA ASN A 232 28.71 7.33 2.01
C ASN A 232 29.46 6.01 1.99
N GLU A 233 30.41 5.94 1.07
CA GLU A 233 31.29 4.81 0.79
C GLU A 233 31.81 4.17 2.08
N GLU A 234 31.53 2.88 2.25
CA GLU A 234 32.41 1.87 2.85
C GLU A 234 32.15 0.52 2.14
#